data_AF-A0A973TT76-F1
#
_entry.id   AF-A0A973TT76-F1
#
_cell.length_a   1.000
_cell.length_b   1.000
_cell.length_c   1.000
_cell.angle_alpha   90.00
_cell.angle_beta   90.00
_cell.angle_gamma   90.00
#
_symmetry.space_group_name_H-M   'P 1'
#
loop_
_entity.id
_entity.type
_entity.pdbx_description
1 polymer ?
#
loop_
_entity_poly.entity_id
_entity_poly.type
_entity_poly.pdbx_seq_one_letter_code
_entity_poly.pdbx_strand_id
1 'polypeptide(L)'
;ARARGAVVAKAVVRGGEIALEKIAASLSRAARERDAAQERKAQRETYLAQVRNLVREMSVELEKLTDAVHRDEVLRAEQRMRIEQLETKVADDFGIGLEDLVAEYGPDVFIPPSPQEIAEYEAAKERGEAVTAPQPMPYDRDTQARRAKRAERDLSLLGKVNPLALEEFAALEERYKFLSNQLEDIKATRRDLLTVVKEVDDKILEVFTSAYEDVAREFEIVFKVLFPGGEGRLVLTEPDDMLTTGIELEARPPGKKVKRLSLLSGGEKSLAAVAMLVAIFRARPSPFYVMDEVEAALDDTNLHRLISLFEQLREHSQLLIITHQKPTMEIADALYGVSMRGDGISQVISQRLRGEDKPKRAKAARVVTAPDAEAVADAEAAAEAEAVAGAEVTEPAPTADAADAEVAEVTPEVVPDPAPEVPEPGR
;
A
#
# COMPACT_ATOMS: atom_id res chain seq x y z
N ALA A 1 -51.27 101.57 117.27
CA ALA A 1 -50.73 100.31 116.72
C ALA A 1 -51.83 99.34 116.26
N ARG A 2 -52.76 98.89 117.12
CA ARG A 2 -53.80 97.88 116.77
C ARG A 2 -54.72 98.25 115.60
N ALA A 3 -55.17 99.50 115.48
CA ALA A 3 -56.04 99.94 114.37
C ALA A 3 -55.37 99.87 112.99
N ARG A 4 -54.06 100.21 112.90
CA ARG A 4 -53.30 100.10 111.64
C ARG A 4 -53.06 98.64 111.25
N GLY A 5 -52.81 97.76 112.23
CA GLY A 5 -52.66 96.31 111.99
C GLY A 5 -53.94 95.66 111.43
N ALA A 6 -55.13 96.08 111.91
CA ALA A 6 -56.40 95.57 111.40
C ALA A 6 -56.69 95.99 109.94
N VAL A 7 -56.29 97.19 109.53
CA VAL A 7 -56.42 97.66 108.14
C VAL A 7 -55.48 96.89 107.22
N VAL A 8 -54.23 96.67 107.64
CA VAL A 8 -53.25 95.87 106.88
C VAL A 8 -53.72 94.41 106.78
N ALA A 9 -54.20 93.80 107.85
CA ALA A 9 -54.73 92.44 107.82
C ALA A 9 -55.93 92.29 106.85
N LYS A 10 -56.88 93.25 106.86
CA LYS A 10 -58.00 93.27 105.90
C LYS A 10 -57.53 93.44 104.45
N ALA A 11 -56.52 94.28 104.21
CA ALA A 11 -55.95 94.47 102.88
C ALA A 11 -55.22 93.20 102.38
N VAL A 12 -54.50 92.50 103.27
CA VAL A 12 -53.84 91.22 102.97
C VAL A 12 -54.87 90.12 102.69
N VAL A 13 -55.95 90.02 103.48
CA VAL A 13 -57.04 89.05 103.23
C VAL A 13 -57.69 89.35 101.88
N ARG A 14 -58.05 90.61 101.60
CA ARG A 14 -58.65 91.00 100.30
C ARG A 14 -57.69 90.75 99.13
N GLY A 15 -56.40 91.04 99.29
CA GLY A 15 -55.37 90.75 98.29
C GLY A 15 -55.22 89.25 98.06
N GLY A 16 -55.28 88.45 99.12
CA GLY A 16 -55.27 86.98 99.07
C GLY A 16 -56.50 86.40 98.38
N GLU A 17 -57.70 86.92 98.66
CA GLU A 17 -58.95 86.51 97.99
C GLU A 17 -58.91 86.82 96.49
N ILE A 18 -58.48 88.03 96.11
CA ILE A 18 -58.31 88.41 94.70
C ILE A 18 -57.25 87.53 94.01
N ALA A 19 -56.13 87.27 94.69
CA ALA A 19 -55.08 86.39 94.17
C ALA A 19 -55.61 84.97 93.98
N LEU A 20 -56.35 84.42 94.94
CA LEU A 20 -56.98 83.10 94.83
C LEU A 20 -57.97 83.03 93.67
N GLU A 21 -58.80 84.07 93.47
CA GLU A 21 -59.73 84.14 92.34
C GLU A 21 -58.99 84.16 91.00
N LYS A 22 -57.93 84.98 90.88
CA LYS A 22 -57.10 85.03 89.67
C LYS A 22 -56.35 83.72 89.41
N ILE A 23 -55.83 83.08 90.45
CA ILE A 23 -55.18 81.77 90.37
C ILE A 23 -56.20 80.70 89.94
N ALA A 24 -57.40 80.69 90.52
CA ALA A 24 -58.47 79.76 90.15
C ALA A 24 -58.89 79.94 88.69
N ALA A 25 -59.04 81.19 88.23
CA ALA A 25 -59.33 81.49 86.83
C ALA A 25 -58.19 81.01 85.90
N SER A 26 -56.93 81.25 86.26
CA SER A 26 -55.77 80.79 85.50
C SER A 26 -55.68 79.27 85.44
N LEU A 27 -55.89 78.58 86.58
CA LEU A 27 -55.94 77.11 86.65
C LEU A 27 -57.07 76.54 85.78
N SER A 28 -58.26 77.16 85.81
CA SER A 28 -59.39 76.72 84.96
C SER A 28 -59.12 76.90 83.46
N ARG A 29 -58.34 77.93 83.09
CA ARG A 29 -57.93 78.15 81.69
C ARG A 29 -56.87 77.14 81.28
N ALA A 30 -55.84 76.96 82.10
CA ALA A 30 -54.79 75.98 81.87
C ALA A 30 -55.34 74.55 81.81
N ALA A 31 -56.33 74.21 82.65
CA ALA A 31 -57.01 72.92 82.60
C ALA A 31 -57.75 72.73 81.27
N ARG A 32 -58.52 73.72 80.81
CA ARG A 32 -59.21 73.66 79.50
C ARG A 32 -58.24 73.55 78.31
N GLU A 33 -57.15 74.30 78.34
CA GLU A 33 -56.11 74.22 77.30
C GLU A 33 -55.42 72.86 77.29
N ARG A 34 -55.12 72.31 78.47
CA ARG A 34 -54.57 70.96 78.63
C ARG A 34 -55.54 69.91 78.08
N ASP A 35 -56.81 69.97 78.46
CA ASP A 35 -57.81 68.98 78.05
C ASP A 35 -58.03 69.02 76.53
N ALA A 36 -58.11 70.22 75.94
CA ALA A 36 -58.18 70.38 74.48
C ALA A 36 -56.92 69.87 73.76
N ALA A 37 -55.74 70.07 74.34
CA ALA A 37 -54.50 69.52 73.79
C ALA A 37 -54.43 67.98 73.92
N GLN A 38 -54.93 67.42 75.02
CA GLN A 38 -55.04 65.97 75.23
C GLN A 38 -56.01 65.33 74.24
N GLU A 39 -57.15 65.96 73.98
CA GLU A 39 -58.12 65.47 73.00
C GLU A 39 -57.55 65.48 71.57
N ARG A 40 -56.89 66.58 71.16
CA ARG A 40 -56.20 66.64 69.85
C ARG A 40 -55.09 65.60 69.74
N LYS A 41 -54.35 65.35 70.82
CA LYS A 41 -53.32 64.31 70.86
C LYS A 41 -53.95 62.93 70.67
N ALA A 42 -55.02 62.61 71.39
CA ALA A 42 -55.73 61.34 71.25
C ALA A 42 -56.30 61.13 69.83
N GLN A 43 -56.86 62.19 69.21
CA GLN A 43 -57.32 62.15 67.82
C GLN A 43 -56.17 61.89 66.83
N ARG A 44 -55.01 62.51 67.05
CA ARG A 44 -53.82 62.26 66.20
C ARG A 44 -53.25 60.86 66.41
N GLU A 45 -53.22 60.36 67.63
CA GLU A 45 -52.75 59.00 67.94
C GLU A 45 -53.65 57.93 67.30
N THR A 46 -54.97 58.13 67.33
CA THR A 46 -55.92 57.23 66.66
C THR A 46 -55.78 57.27 65.14
N TYR A 47 -55.67 58.46 64.54
CA TYR A 47 -55.45 58.59 63.09
C TYR A 47 -54.12 57.95 62.66
N LEU A 48 -53.05 58.18 63.42
CA LEU A 48 -51.74 57.61 63.15
C LEU A 48 -51.74 56.07 63.32
N ALA A 49 -52.51 55.52 64.27
CA ALA A 49 -52.73 54.08 64.38
C ALA A 49 -53.47 53.52 63.15
N GLN A 50 -54.51 54.21 62.66
CA GLN A 50 -55.23 53.81 61.43
C GLN A 50 -54.32 53.81 60.20
N VAL A 51 -53.55 54.87 60.00
CA VAL A 51 -52.60 54.96 58.87
C VAL A 51 -51.54 53.86 58.96
N ARG A 52 -51.01 53.57 60.15
CA ARG A 52 -50.05 52.47 60.34
C ARG A 52 -50.64 51.10 60.01
N ASN A 53 -51.89 50.85 60.38
CA ASN A 53 -52.58 49.61 60.04
C ASN A 53 -52.76 49.49 58.53
N LEU A 54 -53.20 50.56 57.85
CA LEU A 54 -53.37 50.57 56.39
C LEU A 54 -52.03 50.34 55.67
N VAL A 55 -50.95 50.99 56.11
CA VAL A 55 -49.61 50.76 55.55
C VAL A 55 -49.21 49.31 55.72
N ARG A 56 -49.44 48.71 56.90
CA ARG A 56 -49.13 47.30 57.14
C ARG A 56 -49.93 46.37 56.24
N GLU A 57 -51.23 46.62 56.06
CA GLU A 57 -52.08 45.84 55.15
C GLU A 57 -51.61 45.93 53.70
N MET A 58 -51.38 47.15 53.19
CA MET A 58 -50.88 47.40 51.84
C MET A 58 -49.47 46.80 51.63
N SER A 59 -48.58 46.84 52.63
CA SER A 59 -47.26 46.20 52.55
C SER A 59 -47.38 44.68 52.41
N VAL A 60 -48.29 44.04 53.15
CA VAL A 60 -48.52 42.59 53.04
C VAL A 60 -49.12 42.23 51.68
N GLU A 61 -50.03 43.04 51.14
CA GLU A 61 -50.57 42.82 49.79
C GLU A 61 -49.50 43.00 48.71
N LEU A 62 -48.64 44.01 48.83
CA LEU A 62 -47.52 44.25 47.93
C LEU A 62 -46.54 43.07 47.94
N GLU A 63 -46.18 42.56 49.12
CA GLU A 63 -45.31 41.38 49.27
C GLU A 63 -45.91 40.16 48.56
N LYS A 64 -47.20 39.86 48.81
CA LYS A 64 -47.91 38.75 48.14
C LYS A 64 -47.94 38.88 46.62
N LEU A 65 -48.19 40.07 46.10
CA LEU A 65 -48.23 40.34 44.66
C LEU A 65 -46.83 40.22 44.06
N THR A 66 -45.81 40.72 44.75
CA THR A 66 -44.41 40.63 44.31
C THR A 66 -43.96 39.17 44.23
N ASP A 67 -44.28 38.36 45.25
CA ASP A 67 -44.00 36.92 45.27
C ASP A 67 -44.75 36.16 44.18
N ALA A 68 -45.96 36.58 43.82
CA ALA A 68 -46.71 35.98 42.72
C ALA A 68 -46.06 36.29 41.36
N VAL A 69 -45.72 37.55 41.11
CA VAL A 69 -45.04 37.97 39.87
C VAL A 69 -43.70 37.27 39.74
N HIS A 70 -42.89 37.22 40.81
CA HIS A 70 -41.58 36.57 40.74
C HIS A 70 -41.69 35.07 40.45
N ARG A 71 -42.68 34.37 41.04
CA ARG A 71 -42.95 32.97 40.71
C ARG A 71 -43.32 32.77 39.24
N ASP A 72 -44.19 33.62 38.70
CA ASP A 72 -44.59 33.55 37.29
C ASP A 72 -43.42 33.87 36.35
N GLU A 73 -42.56 34.82 36.70
CA GLU A 73 -41.34 35.15 35.95
C GLU A 73 -40.38 33.96 35.90
N VAL A 74 -40.16 33.28 37.05
CA VAL A 74 -39.34 32.07 37.11
C VAL A 74 -39.92 30.96 36.24
N LEU A 75 -41.23 30.69 36.34
CA LEU A 75 -41.90 29.68 35.51
C LEU A 75 -41.80 29.98 34.02
N ARG A 76 -41.96 31.25 33.62
CA ARG A 76 -41.79 31.68 32.21
C ARG A 76 -40.35 31.52 31.74
N ALA A 77 -39.37 31.84 32.57
CA ALA A 77 -37.97 31.65 32.25
C ALA A 77 -37.63 30.16 32.06
N GLU A 78 -38.11 29.29 32.96
CA GLU A 78 -37.97 27.84 32.85
C GLU A 78 -38.61 27.30 31.57
N GLN A 79 -39.84 27.71 31.25
CA GLN A 79 -40.52 27.30 30.02
C GLN A 79 -39.77 27.77 28.77
N ARG A 80 -39.26 29.00 28.76
CA ARG A 80 -38.49 29.55 27.64
C ARG A 80 -37.19 28.76 27.42
N MET A 81 -36.43 28.50 28.49
CA MET A 81 -35.24 27.65 28.43
C MET A 81 -35.58 26.26 27.92
N ARG A 82 -36.73 25.69 28.32
CA ARG A 82 -37.14 24.37 27.86
C ARG A 82 -37.47 24.34 26.37
N ILE A 83 -38.11 25.38 25.85
CA ILE A 83 -38.40 25.52 24.42
C ILE A 83 -37.09 25.63 23.65
N GLU A 84 -36.17 26.49 24.08
CA GLU A 84 -34.86 26.66 23.43
C GLU A 84 -34.06 25.36 23.40
N GLN A 85 -34.03 24.61 24.51
CA GLN A 85 -33.41 23.27 24.55
C GLN A 85 -34.03 22.29 23.55
N LEU A 86 -35.35 22.34 23.37
CA LEU A 86 -36.05 21.49 22.40
C LEU A 86 -35.75 21.93 20.97
N GLU A 87 -35.68 23.24 20.70
CA GLU A 87 -35.32 23.79 19.40
C GLU A 87 -33.90 23.38 18.98
N THR A 88 -32.91 23.53 19.87
CA THR A 88 -31.54 23.07 19.61
C THR A 88 -31.52 21.57 19.33
N LYS A 89 -32.24 20.78 20.13
CA LYS A 89 -32.31 19.34 19.92
C LYS A 89 -32.92 18.96 18.57
N VAL A 90 -33.97 19.67 18.14
CA VAL A 90 -34.60 19.43 16.83
C VAL A 90 -33.63 19.74 15.70
N ALA A 91 -32.89 20.85 15.79
CA ALA A 91 -31.88 21.22 14.81
C ALA A 91 -30.74 20.19 14.75
N ASP A 92 -30.24 19.72 15.89
CA ASP A 92 -29.14 18.76 15.97
C ASP A 92 -29.55 17.36 15.46
N ASP A 93 -30.71 16.86 15.88
CA ASP A 93 -31.15 15.49 15.58
C ASP A 93 -31.70 15.36 14.14
N PHE A 94 -32.37 16.40 13.62
CA PHE A 94 -33.12 16.32 12.36
C PHE A 94 -32.69 17.33 11.29
N GLY A 95 -31.88 18.35 11.62
CA GLY A 95 -31.40 19.34 10.66
C GLY A 95 -32.50 20.25 10.08
N ILE A 96 -33.66 20.35 10.74
CA ILE A 96 -34.80 21.19 10.31
C ILE A 96 -35.23 22.15 11.43
N GLY A 97 -35.92 23.24 11.06
CA GLY A 97 -36.44 24.20 12.03
C GLY A 97 -37.66 23.68 12.81
N LEU A 98 -37.93 24.24 13.99
CA LEU A 98 -39.09 23.86 14.81
C LEU A 98 -40.42 24.09 14.07
N GLU A 99 -40.56 25.24 13.40
CA GLU A 99 -41.79 25.58 12.68
C GLU A 99 -42.05 24.58 11.54
N ASP A 100 -41.03 24.23 10.77
CA ASP A 100 -41.10 23.24 9.69
C ASP A 100 -41.41 21.83 10.23
N LEU A 101 -40.77 21.44 11.34
CA LEU A 101 -41.05 20.16 11.99
C LEU A 101 -42.52 20.05 12.39
N VAL A 102 -43.09 21.11 12.98
CA VAL A 102 -44.51 21.10 13.39
C VAL A 102 -45.44 21.18 12.17
N ALA A 103 -45.08 21.95 11.15
CA ALA A 103 -45.89 22.11 9.95
C ALA A 103 -45.95 20.83 9.10
N GLU A 104 -44.85 20.10 8.98
CA GLU A 104 -44.74 18.91 8.14
C GLU A 104 -44.91 17.59 8.90
N TYR A 105 -44.55 17.55 10.19
CA TYR A 105 -44.54 16.32 11.01
C TYR A 105 -45.33 16.46 12.33
N GLY A 106 -46.14 17.51 12.46
CA GLY A 106 -46.99 17.73 13.61
C GLY A 106 -48.11 16.69 13.75
N PRO A 107 -48.74 16.59 14.94
CA PRO A 107 -49.84 15.64 15.19
C PRO A 107 -51.07 15.85 14.30
N ASP A 108 -51.26 17.07 13.82
CA ASP A 108 -52.37 17.45 12.94
C ASP A 108 -52.11 17.08 11.47
N VAL A 109 -50.89 16.65 11.13
CA VAL A 109 -50.51 16.23 9.79
C VAL A 109 -50.76 14.73 9.63
N PHE A 110 -51.39 14.34 8.51
CA PHE A 110 -51.60 12.94 8.19
C PHE A 110 -50.29 12.25 7.83
N ILE A 111 -50.12 11.03 8.33
CA ILE A 111 -48.94 10.22 8.08
C ILE A 111 -49.08 9.58 6.70
N PRO A 112 -48.05 9.71 5.83
CA PRO A 112 -48.06 9.05 4.54
C PRO A 112 -48.09 7.51 4.71
N PRO A 113 -48.68 6.78 3.75
CA PRO A 113 -48.67 5.32 3.74
C PRO A 113 -47.26 4.77 3.91
N SER A 114 -47.15 3.59 4.53
CA SER A 114 -45.85 2.96 4.73
C SER A 114 -45.20 2.58 3.38
N PRO A 115 -43.86 2.53 3.30
CA PRO A 115 -43.17 2.09 2.08
C PRO A 115 -43.61 0.71 1.59
N GLN A 116 -44.04 -0.17 2.50
CA GLN A 116 -44.55 -1.51 2.17
C GLN A 116 -45.92 -1.43 1.49
N GLU A 117 -46.85 -0.63 2.03
CA GLU A 117 -48.18 -0.42 1.41
C GLU A 117 -48.06 0.26 0.04
N ILE A 118 -47.10 1.17 -0.12
CA ILE A 118 -46.79 1.79 -1.43
C ILE A 118 -46.23 0.76 -2.40
N ALA A 119 -45.27 -0.07 -1.99
CA ALA A 119 -44.68 -1.11 -2.83
C ALA A 119 -45.70 -2.19 -3.24
N GLU A 120 -46.60 -2.58 -2.33
CA GLU A 120 -47.69 -3.52 -2.62
C GLU A 120 -48.68 -2.95 -3.63
N TYR A 121 -49.03 -1.67 -3.50
CA TYR A 121 -49.86 -0.95 -4.45
C TYR A 121 -49.20 -0.84 -5.84
N GLU A 122 -47.92 -0.46 -5.89
CA GLU A 122 -47.16 -0.37 -7.15
C GLU A 122 -47.06 -1.73 -7.85
N ALA A 123 -46.74 -2.79 -7.10
CA ALA A 123 -46.66 -4.14 -7.64
C ALA A 123 -48.03 -4.66 -8.14
N ALA A 124 -49.13 -4.35 -7.46
CA ALA A 124 -50.49 -4.73 -7.90
C ALA A 124 -50.94 -3.94 -9.14
N LYS A 125 -50.57 -2.67 -9.23
CA LYS A 125 -50.80 -1.83 -10.41
C LYS A 125 -50.00 -2.33 -11.62
N GLU A 126 -48.75 -2.74 -11.46
CA GLU A 126 -47.94 -3.35 -12.52
C GLU A 126 -48.52 -4.68 -13.02
N ARG A 127 -49.18 -5.45 -12.16
CA ARG A 127 -49.93 -6.66 -12.53
C ARG A 127 -51.27 -6.39 -13.21
N GLY A 128 -51.66 -5.12 -13.38
CA GLY A 128 -52.91 -4.73 -14.03
C GLY A 128 -54.16 -4.88 -13.17
N GLU A 129 -54.00 -5.03 -11.85
CA GLU A 129 -55.13 -5.11 -10.90
C GLU A 129 -55.70 -3.71 -10.62
N ALA A 130 -57.03 -3.60 -10.50
CA ALA A 130 -57.69 -2.35 -10.13
C ALA A 130 -57.57 -2.11 -8.61
N VAL A 131 -56.41 -1.64 -8.17
CA VAL A 131 -56.11 -1.30 -6.77
C VAL A 131 -56.23 0.20 -6.50
N THR A 132 -56.69 0.55 -5.30
CA THR A 132 -56.81 1.94 -4.84
C THR A 132 -55.55 2.35 -4.10
N ALA A 133 -55.08 3.58 -4.32
CA ALA A 133 -53.92 4.11 -3.62
C ALA A 133 -54.15 4.10 -2.10
N PRO A 134 -53.16 3.66 -1.29
CA PRO A 134 -53.30 3.65 0.15
C PRO A 134 -53.51 5.08 0.68
N GLN A 135 -54.46 5.23 1.60
CA GLN A 135 -54.84 6.56 2.12
C GLN A 135 -53.94 6.98 3.30
N PRO A 136 -53.65 8.29 3.44
CA PRO A 136 -52.95 8.81 4.61
C PRO A 136 -53.72 8.52 5.91
N MET A 137 -52.98 8.22 6.97
CA MET A 137 -53.55 7.82 8.27
C MET A 137 -53.43 8.97 9.28
N PRO A 138 -54.41 9.16 10.20
CA PRO A 138 -54.24 10.08 11.33
C PRO A 138 -53.03 9.70 12.20
N TYR A 139 -52.41 10.70 12.83
CA TYR A 139 -51.33 10.45 13.76
C TYR A 139 -51.82 9.73 15.02
N ASP A 140 -51.25 8.55 15.29
CA ASP A 140 -51.40 7.83 16.56
C ASP A 140 -50.05 7.70 17.26
N ARG A 141 -49.94 8.31 18.44
CA ARG A 141 -48.68 8.43 19.18
C ARG A 141 -48.08 7.06 19.52
N ASP A 142 -48.90 6.12 19.97
CA ASP A 142 -48.44 4.81 20.43
C ASP A 142 -47.89 3.98 19.26
N THR A 143 -48.60 3.98 18.13
CA THR A 143 -48.16 3.29 16.91
C THR A 143 -46.87 3.90 16.35
N GLN A 144 -46.77 5.24 16.28
CA GLN A 144 -45.57 5.89 15.76
C GLN A 144 -44.37 5.73 16.71
N ALA A 145 -44.57 5.77 18.02
CA ALA A 145 -43.49 5.51 18.98
C ALA A 145 -42.92 4.09 18.83
N ARG A 146 -43.77 3.09 18.59
CA ARG A 146 -43.33 1.71 18.31
C ARG A 146 -42.57 1.61 16.99
N ARG A 147 -43.01 2.33 15.96
CA ARG A 147 -42.35 2.40 14.65
C ARG A 147 -40.98 3.07 14.74
N ALA A 148 -40.88 4.21 15.42
CA ALA A 148 -39.63 4.92 15.68
C ALA A 148 -38.63 4.02 16.42
N LYS A 149 -39.05 3.36 17.51
CA LYS A 149 -38.19 2.42 18.25
C LYS A 149 -37.76 1.21 17.43
N ARG A 150 -38.51 0.80 16.40
CA ARG A 150 -38.06 -0.23 15.46
C ARG A 150 -37.00 0.34 14.52
N ALA A 151 -37.27 1.47 13.88
CA ALA A 151 -36.33 2.14 12.97
C ALA A 151 -35.00 2.51 13.66
N GLU A 152 -35.03 3.00 14.90
CA GLU A 152 -33.83 3.27 15.71
C GLU A 152 -33.01 2.00 15.97
N ARG A 153 -33.67 0.87 16.22
CA ARG A 153 -32.98 -0.41 16.36
C ARG A 153 -32.36 -0.85 15.04
N ASP A 154 -33.10 -0.75 13.94
CA ASP A 154 -32.61 -1.12 12.61
C ASP A 154 -31.41 -0.23 12.20
N LEU A 155 -31.46 1.08 12.50
CA LEU A 155 -30.36 2.02 12.31
C LEU A 155 -29.15 1.65 13.18
N SER A 156 -29.37 1.29 14.45
CA SER A 156 -28.27 0.85 15.33
C SER A 156 -27.61 -0.45 14.87
N LEU A 157 -28.36 -1.33 14.19
CA LEU A 157 -27.85 -2.59 13.64
C LEU A 157 -26.95 -2.39 12.41
N LEU A 158 -27.17 -1.33 11.62
CA LEU A 158 -26.29 -0.97 10.49
C LEU A 158 -24.88 -0.59 10.94
N GLY A 159 -24.70 -0.26 12.23
CA GLY A 159 -23.42 0.11 12.79
C GLY A 159 -22.99 1.51 12.37
N LYS A 160 -21.70 1.81 12.57
CA LYS A 160 -21.15 3.11 12.21
C LYS A 160 -20.84 3.15 10.71
N VAL A 161 -21.34 4.17 10.01
CA VAL A 161 -20.97 4.42 8.61
C VAL A 161 -19.49 4.76 8.57
N ASN A 162 -18.72 4.05 7.73
CA ASN A 162 -17.31 4.38 7.49
C ASN A 162 -17.22 5.50 6.44
N PRO A 163 -16.82 6.73 6.81
CA PRO A 163 -16.75 7.84 5.86
C PRO A 163 -15.63 7.64 4.82
N LEU A 164 -14.62 6.82 5.12
CA LEU A 164 -13.49 6.54 4.24
C LEU A 164 -13.75 5.39 3.26
N ALA A 165 -14.92 4.73 3.34
CA ALA A 165 -15.20 3.52 2.56
C ALA A 165 -15.10 3.74 1.04
N LEU A 166 -15.47 4.93 0.55
CA LEU A 166 -15.39 5.26 -0.87
C LEU A 166 -13.94 5.43 -1.33
N GLU A 167 -13.11 6.10 -0.53
CA GLU A 167 -11.69 6.29 -0.80
C GLU A 167 -10.93 4.96 -0.74
N GLU A 168 -11.19 4.15 0.30
CA GLU A 168 -10.62 2.82 0.45
C GLU A 168 -11.00 1.92 -0.72
N PHE A 169 -12.26 1.94 -1.16
CA PHE A 169 -12.71 1.17 -2.31
C PHE A 169 -11.97 1.59 -3.59
N ALA A 170 -11.85 2.90 -3.86
CA ALA A 170 -11.14 3.40 -5.03
C ALA A 170 -9.66 2.98 -5.03
N ALA A 171 -8.97 3.10 -3.89
CA ALA A 171 -7.59 2.66 -3.74
C ALA A 171 -7.43 1.13 -3.91
N LEU A 172 -8.38 0.35 -3.39
CA LEU A 172 -8.37 -1.11 -3.55
C LEU A 172 -8.61 -1.52 -5.01
N GLU A 173 -9.50 -0.82 -5.71
CA GLU A 173 -9.81 -1.05 -7.11
C GLU A 173 -8.60 -0.76 -8.00
N GLU A 174 -7.88 0.34 -7.74
CA GLU A 174 -6.63 0.67 -8.46
C GLU A 174 -5.56 -0.41 -8.24
N ARG A 175 -5.36 -0.84 -6.99
CA ARG A 175 -4.43 -1.92 -6.65
C ARG A 175 -4.81 -3.24 -7.32
N TYR A 176 -6.11 -3.55 -7.37
CA TYR A 176 -6.61 -4.75 -8.05
C TYR A 176 -6.31 -4.70 -9.54
N LYS A 177 -6.60 -3.57 -10.22
CA LYS A 177 -6.31 -3.39 -11.64
C LYS A 177 -4.82 -3.55 -11.94
N PHE A 178 -3.97 -2.92 -11.14
CA PHE A 178 -2.51 -3.05 -11.26
C PHE A 178 -2.05 -4.51 -11.16
N LEU A 179 -2.46 -5.22 -10.11
CA LEU A 179 -2.07 -6.61 -9.89
C LEU A 179 -2.64 -7.55 -10.96
N SER A 180 -3.85 -7.28 -11.45
CA SER A 180 -4.46 -8.07 -12.54
C SER A 180 -3.66 -7.95 -13.82
N ASN A 181 -3.26 -6.74 -14.20
CA ASN A 181 -2.43 -6.50 -15.39
C ASN A 181 -1.07 -7.19 -15.26
N GLN A 182 -0.38 -7.05 -14.13
CA GLN A 182 0.89 -7.75 -13.89
C GLN A 182 0.77 -9.27 -13.98
N LEU A 183 -0.35 -9.82 -13.50
CA LEU A 183 -0.61 -11.26 -13.55
C LEU A 183 -0.87 -11.74 -14.98
N GLU A 184 -1.55 -10.94 -15.80
CA GLU A 184 -1.75 -11.22 -17.23
C GLU A 184 -0.43 -11.16 -18.00
N ASP A 185 0.43 -10.18 -17.72
CA ASP A 185 1.75 -10.05 -18.32
C ASP A 185 2.63 -11.26 -17.99
N ILE A 186 2.71 -11.68 -16.72
CA ILE A 186 3.47 -12.88 -16.31
C ILE A 186 2.95 -14.14 -17.01
N LYS A 187 1.62 -14.26 -17.16
CA LYS A 187 1.01 -15.39 -17.89
C LYS A 187 1.36 -15.36 -19.37
N ALA A 188 1.46 -14.18 -19.98
CA ALA A 188 1.89 -14.02 -21.37
C ALA A 188 3.36 -14.40 -21.51
N THR A 189 4.26 -13.81 -20.74
CA THR A 189 5.71 -14.11 -20.76
C THR A 189 5.98 -15.59 -20.55
N ARG A 190 5.26 -16.26 -19.65
CA ARG A 190 5.38 -17.71 -19.47
C ARG A 190 5.03 -18.50 -20.74
N ARG A 191 3.96 -18.12 -21.44
CA ARG A 191 3.55 -18.79 -22.69
C ARG A 191 4.59 -18.59 -23.78
N ASP A 192 5.14 -17.37 -23.87
CA ASP A 192 6.13 -17.03 -24.88
C ASP A 192 7.44 -17.79 -24.62
N LEU A 193 7.91 -17.84 -23.37
CA LEU A 193 9.09 -18.64 -22.99
C LEU A 193 8.91 -20.12 -23.29
N LEU A 194 7.74 -20.70 -23.03
CA LEU A 194 7.48 -22.11 -23.38
C LEU A 194 7.49 -22.35 -24.90
N THR A 195 7.12 -21.33 -25.68
CA THR A 195 7.21 -21.40 -27.15
C THR A 195 8.66 -21.39 -27.60
N VAL A 196 9.49 -20.51 -27.03
CA VAL A 196 10.94 -20.46 -27.30
C VAL A 196 11.62 -21.77 -26.93
N VAL A 197 11.32 -22.34 -25.75
CA VAL A 197 11.86 -23.64 -25.32
C VAL A 197 11.53 -24.71 -26.36
N LYS A 198 10.28 -24.76 -26.83
CA LYS A 198 9.88 -25.72 -27.85
C LYS A 198 10.63 -25.52 -29.17
N GLU A 199 10.79 -24.29 -29.63
CA GLU A 199 11.53 -23.99 -30.85
C GLU A 199 13.01 -24.40 -30.74
N VAL A 200 13.62 -24.19 -29.57
CA VAL A 200 14.98 -24.65 -29.28
C VAL A 200 15.06 -26.16 -29.27
N ASP A 201 14.14 -26.85 -28.61
CA ASP A 201 14.08 -28.32 -28.58
C ASP A 201 13.92 -28.91 -30.00
N ASP A 202 13.01 -28.35 -30.80
CA ASP A 202 12.80 -28.75 -32.20
C ASP A 202 14.09 -28.55 -33.02
N LYS A 203 14.83 -27.45 -32.77
CA LYS A 203 16.10 -27.21 -33.46
C LYS A 203 17.21 -28.14 -32.99
N ILE A 204 17.28 -28.46 -31.70
CA ILE A 204 18.24 -29.42 -31.16
C ILE A 204 17.98 -30.80 -31.78
N LEU A 205 16.72 -31.23 -31.86
CA LEU A 205 16.32 -32.47 -32.51
C LEU A 205 16.78 -32.53 -33.97
N GLU A 206 16.51 -31.48 -34.76
CA GLU A 206 16.95 -31.39 -36.16
C GLU A 206 18.48 -31.52 -36.29
N VAL A 207 19.23 -30.75 -35.49
CA VAL A 207 20.70 -30.73 -35.52
C VAL A 207 21.29 -32.07 -35.08
N PHE A 208 20.75 -32.66 -34.01
CA PHE A 208 21.21 -33.94 -33.49
C PHE A 208 20.92 -35.07 -34.46
N THR A 209 19.70 -35.17 -35.01
CA THR A 209 19.35 -36.20 -35.99
C THR A 209 20.24 -36.11 -37.24
N SER A 210 20.42 -34.90 -37.79
CA SER A 210 21.35 -34.71 -38.91
C SER A 210 22.79 -35.13 -38.56
N ALA A 211 23.28 -34.72 -37.38
CA ALA A 211 24.64 -35.07 -36.95
C ALA A 211 24.79 -36.59 -36.74
N TYR A 212 23.81 -37.26 -36.15
CA TYR A 212 23.81 -38.71 -35.96
C TYR A 212 23.85 -39.44 -37.30
N GLU A 213 23.02 -39.05 -38.27
CA GLU A 213 22.99 -39.68 -39.59
C GLU A 213 24.32 -39.52 -40.35
N ASP A 214 24.92 -38.33 -40.27
CA ASP A 214 26.23 -38.07 -40.89
C ASP A 214 27.34 -38.89 -40.23
N VAL A 215 27.39 -38.93 -38.89
CA VAL A 215 28.38 -39.72 -38.15
C VAL A 215 28.18 -41.21 -38.38
N ALA A 216 26.93 -41.71 -38.42
CA ALA A 216 26.63 -43.11 -38.70
C ALA A 216 27.12 -43.54 -40.09
N ARG A 217 26.92 -42.69 -41.11
CA ARG A 217 27.38 -42.93 -42.48
C ARG A 217 28.91 -42.97 -42.56
N GLU A 218 29.60 -41.99 -41.96
CA GLU A 218 31.06 -41.95 -41.95
C GLU A 218 31.65 -43.09 -41.10
N PHE A 219 30.97 -43.49 -40.03
CA PHE A 219 31.41 -44.61 -39.18
C PHE A 219 31.50 -45.92 -39.96
N GLU A 220 30.49 -46.25 -40.79
CA GLU A 220 30.56 -47.44 -41.63
C GLU A 220 31.75 -47.43 -42.60
N ILE A 221 32.08 -46.27 -43.16
CA ILE A 221 33.18 -46.09 -44.12
C ILE A 221 34.52 -46.24 -43.40
N VAL A 222 34.72 -45.50 -42.31
CA VAL A 222 35.95 -45.53 -41.51
C VAL A 222 36.19 -46.92 -40.92
N PHE A 223 35.14 -47.57 -40.43
CA PHE A 223 35.25 -48.90 -39.84
C PHE A 223 35.71 -49.95 -40.87
N LYS A 224 35.25 -49.88 -42.12
CA LYS A 224 35.68 -50.78 -43.20
C LYS A 224 37.16 -50.59 -43.57
N VAL A 225 37.68 -49.37 -43.47
CA VAL A 225 39.11 -49.07 -43.71
C VAL A 225 39.98 -49.67 -42.60
N LEU A 226 39.57 -49.51 -41.34
CA LEU A 226 40.29 -50.05 -40.19
C LEU A 226 40.16 -51.57 -40.05
N PHE A 227 39.03 -52.16 -40.47
CA PHE A 227 38.76 -53.59 -40.43
C PHE A 227 38.29 -54.11 -41.80
N PRO A 228 39.22 -54.46 -42.73
CA PRO A 228 38.87 -55.04 -44.02
C PRO A 228 38.06 -56.34 -43.83
N GLY A 229 36.83 -56.36 -44.38
CA GLY A 229 35.89 -57.48 -44.23
C GLY A 229 35.09 -57.48 -42.91
N GLY A 230 35.20 -56.43 -42.10
CA GLY A 230 34.34 -56.17 -40.95
C GLY A 230 33.23 -55.17 -41.24
N GLU A 231 32.20 -55.16 -40.40
CA GLU A 231 31.06 -54.23 -40.46
C GLU A 231 30.90 -53.56 -39.09
N GLY A 232 30.71 -52.24 -39.07
CA GLY A 232 30.41 -51.48 -37.86
C GLY A 232 29.14 -50.69 -38.07
N ARG A 233 28.29 -50.55 -37.05
CA ARG A 233 27.07 -49.72 -37.09
C ARG A 233 26.84 -49.02 -35.76
N LEU A 234 26.24 -47.83 -35.83
CA LEU A 234 25.74 -47.11 -34.67
C LEU A 234 24.26 -47.42 -34.51
N VAL A 235 23.83 -47.69 -33.29
CA VAL A 235 22.43 -48.03 -32.97
C VAL A 235 21.97 -47.15 -31.82
N LEU A 236 20.81 -46.51 -31.98
CA LEU A 236 20.16 -45.77 -30.90
C LEU A 236 19.50 -46.75 -29.93
N THR A 237 19.65 -46.55 -28.63
CA THR A 237 18.98 -47.38 -27.62
C THR A 237 17.47 -47.16 -27.64
N GLU A 238 17.03 -45.92 -27.87
CA GLU A 238 15.64 -45.49 -27.91
C GLU A 238 15.39 -44.59 -29.13
N PRO A 239 15.08 -45.17 -30.31
CA PRO A 239 14.96 -44.41 -31.56
C PRO A 239 13.86 -43.34 -31.57
N ASP A 240 12.85 -43.48 -30.69
CA ASP A 240 11.70 -42.58 -30.61
C ASP A 240 11.96 -41.33 -29.76
N ASP A 241 13.05 -41.30 -28.97
CA ASP A 241 13.46 -40.17 -28.14
C ASP A 241 14.94 -39.81 -28.40
N MET A 242 15.16 -38.96 -29.40
CA MET A 242 16.49 -38.52 -29.82
C MET A 242 17.22 -37.68 -28.76
N LEU A 243 16.52 -37.06 -27.79
CA LEU A 243 17.15 -36.22 -26.76
C LEU A 243 17.68 -37.04 -25.59
N THR A 244 17.04 -38.17 -25.28
CA THR A 244 17.43 -39.01 -24.13
C THR A 244 18.07 -40.34 -24.52
N THR A 245 18.03 -40.72 -25.81
CA THR A 245 18.62 -41.96 -26.29
C THR A 245 20.14 -42.03 -26.09
N GLY A 246 20.62 -43.20 -25.68
CA GLY A 246 22.03 -43.56 -25.78
C GLY A 246 22.41 -43.97 -27.21
N ILE A 247 23.72 -43.98 -27.49
CA ILE A 247 24.31 -44.47 -28.74
C ILE A 247 25.14 -45.72 -28.43
N GLU A 248 24.73 -46.87 -28.95
CA GLU A 248 25.49 -48.12 -28.89
C GLU A 248 26.33 -48.31 -30.16
N LEU A 249 27.59 -48.71 -29.98
CA LEU A 249 28.50 -49.08 -31.06
C LEU A 249 28.54 -50.60 -31.20
N GLU A 250 28.07 -51.08 -32.35
CA GLU A 250 28.15 -52.49 -32.71
C GLU A 250 29.24 -52.71 -33.76
N ALA A 251 30.06 -53.73 -33.50
CA ALA A 251 31.20 -54.07 -34.34
C ALA A 251 31.18 -55.56 -34.69
N ARG A 252 31.45 -55.85 -35.95
CA ARG A 252 31.62 -57.20 -36.49
C ARG A 252 33.00 -57.32 -37.13
N PRO A 253 34.01 -57.81 -36.39
CA PRO A 253 35.33 -58.10 -36.95
C PRO A 253 35.28 -59.21 -38.01
N PRO A 254 36.28 -59.30 -38.91
CA PRO A 254 36.31 -60.30 -39.98
C PRO A 254 36.19 -61.72 -39.42
N GLY A 255 35.20 -62.47 -39.91
CA GLY A 255 34.95 -63.87 -39.50
C GLY A 255 34.25 -64.08 -38.15
N LYS A 256 33.82 -63.01 -37.45
CA LYS A 256 33.10 -63.10 -36.15
C LYS A 256 31.64 -62.62 -36.25
N LYS A 257 30.82 -62.99 -35.26
CA LYS A 257 29.45 -62.47 -35.08
C LYS A 257 29.49 -61.05 -34.50
N VAL A 258 28.44 -60.26 -34.75
CA VAL A 258 28.27 -58.90 -34.22
C VAL A 258 28.34 -58.92 -32.69
N LYS A 259 29.11 -58.00 -32.10
CA LYS A 259 29.24 -57.85 -30.66
C LYS A 259 29.17 -56.37 -30.27
N ARG A 260 28.62 -56.08 -29.09
CA ARG A 260 28.73 -54.77 -28.44
C ARG A 260 30.19 -54.48 -28.09
N LEU A 261 30.58 -53.20 -28.08
CA LEU A 261 31.94 -52.74 -27.77
C LEU A 261 32.52 -53.39 -26.49
N SER A 262 31.70 -53.56 -25.45
CA SER A 262 32.10 -54.17 -24.16
C SER A 262 32.62 -55.61 -24.29
N LEU A 263 32.27 -56.33 -25.36
CA LEU A 263 32.58 -57.75 -25.58
C LEU A 263 33.74 -57.99 -26.58
N LEU A 264 34.43 -56.93 -27.02
CA LEU A 264 35.59 -56.98 -27.92
C LEU A 264 36.92 -57.17 -27.17
N SER A 265 37.97 -57.62 -27.88
CA SER A 265 39.34 -57.69 -27.32
C SER A 265 39.94 -56.30 -27.08
N GLY A 266 40.96 -56.17 -26.22
CA GLY A 266 41.54 -54.87 -25.86
C GLY A 266 41.99 -54.03 -27.06
N GLY A 267 42.66 -54.63 -28.04
CA GLY A 267 43.07 -53.94 -29.27
C GLY A 267 41.90 -53.62 -30.21
N GLU A 268 40.91 -54.52 -30.32
CA GLU A 268 39.69 -54.29 -31.11
C GLU A 268 38.84 -53.15 -30.51
N LYS A 269 38.81 -53.00 -29.18
CA LYS A 269 38.13 -51.90 -28.48
C LYS A 269 38.77 -50.55 -28.77
N SER A 270 40.10 -50.46 -28.64
CA SER A 270 40.83 -49.23 -28.92
C SER A 270 40.66 -48.78 -30.36
N LEU A 271 40.75 -49.71 -31.32
CA LEU A 271 40.60 -49.38 -32.73
C LEU A 271 39.15 -48.99 -33.10
N ALA A 272 38.14 -49.61 -32.48
CA ALA A 272 36.75 -49.20 -32.65
C ALA A 272 36.45 -47.81 -32.05
N ALA A 273 37.09 -47.45 -30.93
CA ALA A 273 36.98 -46.10 -30.36
C ALA A 273 37.65 -45.06 -31.28
N VAL A 274 38.83 -45.36 -31.82
CA VAL A 274 39.51 -44.52 -32.81
C VAL A 274 38.68 -44.37 -34.08
N ALA A 275 38.02 -45.45 -34.54
CA ALA A 275 37.10 -45.40 -35.67
C ALA A 275 35.93 -44.43 -35.43
N MET A 276 35.38 -44.42 -34.21
CA MET A 276 34.31 -43.49 -33.82
C MET A 276 34.80 -42.04 -33.83
N LEU A 277 35.97 -41.76 -33.25
CA LEU A 277 36.55 -40.43 -33.24
C LEU A 277 36.80 -39.91 -34.66
N VAL A 278 37.41 -40.73 -35.52
CA VAL A 278 37.67 -40.36 -36.92
C VAL A 278 36.37 -40.17 -37.71
N ALA A 279 35.33 -40.97 -37.44
CA ALA A 279 34.01 -40.80 -38.06
C ALA A 279 33.37 -39.45 -37.67
N ILE A 280 33.46 -39.07 -36.40
CA ILE A 280 33.01 -37.75 -35.92
C ILE A 280 33.78 -36.63 -36.63
N PHE A 281 35.11 -36.74 -36.73
CA PHE A 281 35.95 -35.73 -37.37
C PHE A 281 35.66 -35.58 -38.87
N ARG A 282 35.35 -36.67 -39.57
CA ARG A 282 34.94 -36.63 -40.99
C ARG A 282 33.55 -36.03 -41.18
N ALA A 283 32.61 -36.37 -40.32
CA ALA A 283 31.24 -35.87 -40.40
C ALA A 283 31.14 -34.37 -40.04
N ARG A 284 31.96 -33.91 -39.08
CA ARG A 284 32.02 -32.51 -38.63
C ARG A 284 33.48 -32.05 -38.57
N PRO A 285 34.06 -31.62 -39.71
CA PRO A 285 35.45 -31.20 -39.78
C PRO A 285 35.69 -29.93 -38.95
N SER A 286 36.68 -29.99 -38.08
CA SER A 286 37.23 -28.87 -37.31
C SER A 286 38.39 -28.24 -38.07
N PRO A 287 38.67 -26.93 -37.90
CA PRO A 287 39.84 -26.29 -38.49
C PRO A 287 41.17 -26.99 -38.15
N PHE A 288 41.28 -27.53 -36.93
CA PHE A 288 42.44 -28.31 -36.51
C PHE A 288 42.06 -29.39 -35.49
N TYR A 289 42.92 -30.41 -35.39
CA TYR A 289 42.84 -31.50 -34.41
C TYR A 289 44.20 -31.68 -33.73
N VAL A 290 44.17 -31.94 -32.42
CA VAL A 290 45.33 -32.31 -31.62
C VAL A 290 45.13 -33.73 -31.13
N MET A 291 46.10 -34.61 -31.38
CA MET A 291 46.06 -36.01 -30.98
C MET A 291 47.34 -36.34 -30.21
N ASP A 292 47.18 -36.92 -29.02
CA ASP A 292 48.31 -37.27 -28.15
C ASP A 292 48.37 -38.78 -27.93
N GLU A 293 49.42 -39.42 -28.48
CA GLU A 293 49.74 -40.85 -28.39
C GLU A 293 48.55 -41.80 -28.63
N VAL A 294 47.63 -41.41 -29.52
CA VAL A 294 46.39 -42.17 -29.81
C VAL A 294 46.65 -43.55 -30.41
N GLU A 295 47.84 -43.76 -30.95
CA GLU A 295 48.28 -44.99 -31.60
C GLU A 295 49.10 -45.93 -30.70
N ALA A 296 49.40 -45.55 -29.45
CA ALA A 296 50.31 -46.30 -28.57
C ALA A 296 49.85 -47.74 -28.24
N ALA A 297 48.55 -48.02 -28.37
CA ALA A 297 47.95 -49.32 -28.12
C ALA A 297 47.72 -50.17 -29.40
N LEU A 298 48.19 -49.71 -30.56
CA LEU A 298 47.97 -50.36 -31.85
C LEU A 298 49.17 -51.21 -32.27
N ASP A 299 48.89 -52.32 -32.95
CA ASP A 299 49.91 -53.13 -33.61
C ASP A 299 50.34 -52.49 -34.95
N ASP A 300 51.45 -52.97 -35.52
CA ASP A 300 52.03 -52.41 -36.75
C ASP A 300 51.03 -52.40 -37.93
N THR A 301 50.14 -53.39 -38.01
CA THR A 301 49.17 -53.48 -39.12
C THR A 301 48.06 -52.43 -38.96
N ASN A 302 47.52 -52.26 -37.77
CA ASN A 302 46.46 -51.29 -37.50
C ASN A 302 47.02 -49.86 -37.45
N LEU A 303 48.28 -49.67 -37.06
CA LEU A 303 48.98 -48.39 -37.14
C LEU A 303 49.03 -47.86 -38.58
N HIS A 304 49.39 -48.70 -39.56
CA HIS A 304 49.40 -48.29 -40.98
C HIS A 304 48.00 -47.92 -41.50
N ARG A 305 46.94 -48.58 -41.01
CA ARG A 305 45.55 -48.26 -41.37
C ARG A 305 45.11 -46.92 -40.78
N LEU A 306 45.49 -46.65 -39.52
CA LEU A 306 45.25 -45.36 -38.89
C LEU A 306 45.98 -44.22 -39.60
N ILE A 307 47.24 -44.44 -39.96
CA ILE A 307 48.04 -43.50 -40.76
C ILE A 307 47.35 -43.16 -42.08
N SER A 308 46.80 -44.16 -42.77
CA SER A 308 46.05 -43.95 -44.03
C SER A 308 44.81 -43.05 -43.82
N LEU A 309 44.15 -43.14 -42.66
CA LEU A 309 43.04 -42.25 -42.32
C LEU A 309 43.50 -40.84 -41.97
N PHE A 310 44.65 -40.69 -41.31
CA PHE A 310 45.24 -39.37 -41.05
C PHE A 310 45.63 -38.65 -42.35
N GLU A 311 46.14 -39.38 -43.35
CA GLU A 311 46.43 -38.79 -44.66
C GLU A 311 45.15 -38.25 -45.33
N GLN A 312 44.02 -38.96 -45.22
CA GLN A 312 42.72 -38.50 -45.72
C GLN A 312 42.20 -37.29 -44.93
N LEU A 313 42.30 -37.30 -43.60
CA LEU A 313 41.88 -36.17 -42.76
C LEU A 313 42.73 -34.91 -43.02
N ARG A 314 44.02 -35.08 -43.34
CA ARG A 314 44.94 -33.97 -43.68
C ARG A 314 44.49 -33.18 -44.90
N GLU A 315 43.70 -33.76 -45.81
CA GLU A 315 43.21 -33.04 -47.00
C GLU A 315 42.28 -31.87 -46.65
N HIS A 316 41.62 -31.92 -45.49
CA HIS A 316 40.59 -30.98 -45.10
C HIS A 316 40.85 -30.28 -43.75
N SER A 317 41.70 -30.83 -42.89
CA SER A 317 41.96 -30.30 -41.54
C SER A 317 43.45 -30.32 -41.17
N GLN A 318 43.86 -29.36 -40.34
CA GLN A 318 45.21 -29.34 -39.78
C GLN A 318 45.35 -30.37 -38.65
N LEU A 319 46.35 -31.26 -38.73
CA LEU A 319 46.61 -32.30 -37.74
C LEU A 319 47.89 -31.99 -36.96
N LEU A 320 47.79 -31.91 -35.63
CA LEU A 320 48.91 -31.88 -34.71
C LEU A 320 48.94 -33.21 -33.95
N ILE A 321 49.93 -34.05 -34.25
CA ILE A 321 50.06 -35.39 -33.68
C ILE A 321 51.31 -35.43 -32.79
N ILE A 322 51.11 -35.74 -31.52
CA ILE A 322 52.18 -36.04 -30.56
C ILE A 322 52.35 -37.55 -30.54
N THR A 323 53.53 -38.03 -30.94
CA THR A 323 53.79 -39.45 -31.14
C THR A 323 55.26 -39.77 -30.92
N HIS A 324 55.54 -40.99 -30.48
CA HIS A 324 56.87 -41.60 -30.52
C HIS A 324 56.99 -42.70 -31.59
N GLN A 325 55.93 -42.95 -32.37
CA GLN A 325 55.88 -43.97 -33.40
C GLN A 325 56.51 -43.49 -34.71
N LYS A 326 57.58 -44.18 -35.15
CA LYS A 326 58.30 -43.83 -36.39
C LYS A 326 57.39 -43.79 -37.62
N PRO A 327 56.47 -44.76 -37.85
CA PRO A 327 55.61 -44.73 -39.03
C PRO A 327 54.71 -43.48 -39.09
N THR A 328 54.22 -42.99 -37.94
CA THR A 328 53.41 -41.77 -37.85
C THR A 328 54.24 -40.51 -38.11
N MET A 329 55.50 -40.49 -37.71
CA MET A 329 56.42 -39.37 -37.98
C MET A 329 56.75 -39.24 -39.48
N GLU A 330 56.81 -40.35 -40.22
CA GLU A 330 57.20 -40.38 -41.63
C GLU A 330 56.20 -39.68 -42.57
N ILE A 331 54.92 -39.65 -42.20
CA ILE A 331 53.86 -39.01 -43.00
C ILE A 331 53.70 -37.50 -42.75
N ALA A 332 54.36 -36.98 -41.70
CA ALA A 332 54.22 -35.60 -41.27
C ALA A 332 54.88 -34.63 -42.26
N ASP A 333 54.29 -33.44 -42.44
CA ASP A 333 54.89 -32.40 -43.27
C ASP A 333 56.00 -31.64 -42.53
N ALA A 334 55.86 -31.52 -41.21
CA ALA A 334 56.84 -30.96 -40.29
C ALA A 334 56.87 -31.74 -38.97
N LEU A 335 58.08 -31.95 -38.44
CA LEU A 335 58.34 -32.53 -37.13
C LEU A 335 58.80 -31.44 -36.17
N TYR A 336 58.23 -31.46 -34.97
CA TYR A 336 58.66 -30.65 -33.84
C TYR A 336 59.15 -31.59 -32.75
N GLY A 337 60.45 -31.58 -32.48
CA GLY A 337 61.08 -32.37 -31.43
C GLY A 337 61.28 -31.51 -30.18
N VAL A 338 60.85 -32.01 -29.02
CA VAL A 338 61.16 -31.38 -27.73
C VAL A 338 62.39 -32.05 -27.15
N SER A 339 63.42 -31.26 -26.85
CA SER A 339 64.65 -31.72 -26.20
C SER A 339 64.86 -30.95 -24.91
N MET A 340 65.01 -31.68 -23.79
CA MET A 340 65.47 -31.11 -22.53
C MET A 340 66.98 -31.17 -22.48
N ARG A 341 67.63 -30.02 -22.29
CA ARG A 341 69.04 -29.98 -21.90
C ARG A 341 69.12 -30.18 -20.38
N GLY A 342 70.30 -30.54 -19.87
CA GLY A 342 70.52 -30.86 -18.45
C GLY A 342 70.23 -29.73 -17.45
N ASP A 343 69.75 -28.58 -17.92
CA ASP A 343 69.30 -27.40 -17.17
C ASP A 343 67.78 -27.43 -16.85
N GLY A 344 67.05 -28.47 -17.28
CA GLY A 344 65.62 -28.63 -16.99
C GLY A 344 64.71 -27.73 -17.85
N ILE A 345 65.26 -27.03 -18.83
CA ILE A 345 64.50 -26.19 -19.76
C ILE A 345 64.25 -26.98 -21.05
N SER A 346 62.97 -27.13 -21.40
CA SER A 346 62.57 -27.75 -22.67
C SER A 346 62.79 -26.79 -23.83
N GLN A 347 63.55 -27.21 -24.84
CA GLN A 347 63.74 -26.49 -26.10
C GLN A 347 63.03 -27.23 -27.24
N VAL A 348 62.32 -26.48 -28.08
CA VAL A 348 61.64 -27.02 -29.27
C VAL A 348 62.55 -26.87 -30.49
N ILE A 349 62.79 -27.98 -31.17
CA ILE A 349 63.52 -28.08 -32.43
C ILE A 349 62.49 -28.39 -33.52
N SER A 350 62.59 -27.78 -34.69
CA SER A 350 61.66 -28.04 -35.80
C SER A 350 62.42 -28.45 -37.06
N GLN A 351 61.84 -29.38 -37.82
CA GLN A 351 62.36 -29.88 -39.08
C GLN A 351 61.20 -30.12 -40.05
N ARG A 352 61.28 -29.59 -41.29
CA ARG A 352 60.29 -29.88 -42.35
C ARG A 352 60.72 -31.12 -43.14
N LEU A 353 59.77 -31.99 -43.47
CA LEU A 353 60.02 -33.28 -44.14
C LEU A 353 59.57 -33.29 -45.62
N ARG A 354 58.52 -32.56 -45.99
CA ARG A 354 57.98 -32.49 -47.37
C ARG A 354 57.96 -31.03 -47.88
N GLY A 355 58.69 -30.74 -48.97
CA GLY A 355 58.61 -29.49 -49.74
C GLY A 355 59.80 -28.50 -49.61
N GLU A 356 60.57 -28.41 -50.69
CA GLU A 356 61.58 -27.41 -51.12
C GLU A 356 62.70 -26.98 -50.16
N ASP A 357 63.92 -27.46 -50.49
CA ASP A 357 65.18 -26.75 -50.25
C ASP A 357 65.14 -25.33 -50.82
N LYS A 358 64.96 -24.33 -49.95
CA LYS A 358 65.60 -23.02 -50.12
C LYS A 358 66.26 -22.62 -48.81
N PRO A 359 67.60 -22.47 -48.76
CA PRO A 359 68.23 -21.92 -47.58
C PRO A 359 67.99 -20.41 -47.62
N LYS A 360 67.12 -19.92 -46.72
CA LYS A 360 67.19 -18.53 -46.28
C LYS A 360 67.42 -18.54 -44.79
N ARG A 361 68.66 -18.21 -44.42
CA ARG A 361 68.99 -17.63 -43.12
C ARG A 361 68.05 -16.44 -42.88
N ALA A 362 67.00 -16.65 -42.10
CA ALA A 362 66.26 -15.57 -41.48
C ALA A 362 66.91 -15.32 -40.11
N LYS A 363 67.35 -14.08 -39.92
CA LYS A 363 67.93 -13.56 -38.69
C LYS A 363 66.97 -13.79 -37.52
N ALA A 364 67.58 -13.93 -36.34
CA ALA A 364 66.95 -13.99 -35.03
C ALA A 364 65.55 -13.35 -35.00
N ALA A 365 64.53 -14.19 -34.86
CA ALA A 365 63.22 -13.73 -34.43
C ALA A 365 63.39 -13.19 -33.01
N ARG A 366 63.34 -11.87 -32.92
CA ARG A 366 63.20 -11.11 -31.69
C ARG A 366 61.99 -11.69 -30.94
N VAL A 367 62.17 -12.01 -29.66
CA VAL A 367 61.10 -12.36 -28.74
C VAL A 367 60.02 -11.29 -28.85
N VAL A 368 58.89 -11.64 -29.45
CA VAL A 368 57.64 -10.90 -29.27
C VAL A 368 57.13 -11.38 -27.92
N THR A 369 57.36 -10.57 -26.90
CA THR A 369 56.59 -10.64 -25.66
C THR A 369 55.11 -10.54 -26.04
N ALA A 370 54.32 -11.47 -25.51
CA ALA A 370 52.87 -11.48 -25.64
C ALA A 370 52.30 -10.07 -25.42
N PRO A 371 51.34 -9.59 -26.23
CA PRO A 371 50.44 -8.59 -25.71
C PRO A 371 49.61 -9.28 -24.61
N ASP A 372 49.41 -8.55 -23.52
CA ASP A 372 48.69 -8.98 -22.35
C ASP A 372 47.38 -9.69 -22.70
N ALA A 373 47.17 -10.82 -22.04
CA ALA A 373 45.90 -11.52 -21.99
C ALA A 373 44.91 -10.71 -21.11
N GLU A 374 44.45 -9.58 -21.63
CA GLU A 374 43.33 -8.78 -21.11
C GLU A 374 42.57 -8.16 -22.29
N ALA A 375 42.07 -8.99 -23.22
CA ALA A 375 41.16 -8.54 -24.28
C ALA A 375 40.45 -9.72 -24.99
N VAL A 376 39.93 -10.70 -24.24
CA VAL A 376 38.92 -11.65 -24.79
C VAL A 376 37.80 -11.97 -23.79
N ALA A 377 37.68 -11.18 -22.70
CA ALA A 377 36.57 -11.29 -21.75
C ALA A 377 35.42 -10.30 -22.04
N ASP A 378 35.49 -9.51 -23.11
CA ASP A 378 34.51 -8.46 -23.44
C ASP A 378 33.63 -8.74 -24.66
N ALA A 379 33.63 -9.97 -25.19
CA ALA A 379 32.71 -10.37 -26.26
C ALA A 379 31.56 -11.28 -25.81
N GLU A 380 31.63 -11.84 -24.59
CA GLU A 380 30.58 -12.69 -24.01
C GLU A 380 29.67 -11.96 -23.00
N ALA A 381 30.02 -10.72 -22.60
CA ALA A 381 29.19 -9.90 -21.71
C ALA A 381 28.19 -8.98 -22.45
N ALA A 382 28.26 -8.89 -23.78
CA ALA A 382 27.42 -8.00 -24.59
C ALA A 382 26.08 -8.63 -25.03
N ALA A 383 25.84 -9.92 -24.78
CA ALA A 383 24.59 -10.60 -25.14
C ALA A 383 23.63 -10.82 -23.95
N GLU A 384 24.08 -10.64 -22.70
CA GLU A 384 23.23 -10.73 -21.49
C GLU A 384 22.69 -9.38 -21.00
N ALA A 385 23.06 -8.26 -21.64
CA ALA A 385 22.62 -6.93 -21.24
C ALA A 385 21.38 -6.40 -21.99
N GLU A 386 20.87 -7.13 -22.99
CA GLU A 386 19.72 -6.69 -23.81
C GLU A 386 18.37 -7.33 -23.41
N ALA A 387 18.32 -8.04 -22.27
CA ALA A 387 17.09 -8.68 -21.75
C ALA A 387 16.61 -8.15 -20.39
N VAL A 388 17.25 -7.12 -19.80
CA VAL A 388 16.86 -6.58 -18.47
C VAL A 388 16.73 -5.04 -18.45
N ALA A 389 16.41 -4.41 -19.58
CA ALA A 389 16.12 -2.98 -19.66
C ALA A 389 14.67 -2.74 -20.10
N GLY A 390 13.72 -3.18 -19.28
CA GLY A 390 12.29 -3.06 -19.55
C GLY A 390 11.45 -3.04 -18.27
N ALA A 391 11.89 -2.29 -17.25
CA ALA A 391 11.07 -1.94 -16.09
C ALA A 391 11.74 -0.82 -15.28
N GLU A 392 11.71 0.42 -15.77
CA GLU A 392 11.84 1.58 -14.88
C GLU A 392 10.46 2.14 -14.59
N VAL A 393 10.07 2.03 -13.33
CA VAL A 393 8.91 2.65 -12.72
C VAL A 393 9.18 4.15 -12.65
N THR A 394 8.46 4.94 -13.44
CA THR A 394 8.43 6.39 -13.30
C THR A 394 7.52 6.76 -12.12
N GLU A 395 8.11 7.07 -10.96
CA GLU A 395 7.49 7.95 -9.97
C GLU A 395 7.52 9.40 -10.48
N PRO A 396 6.45 10.20 -10.36
CA PRO A 396 6.54 11.62 -10.64
C PRO A 396 6.97 12.39 -9.38
N ALA A 397 8.11 13.07 -9.47
CA ALA A 397 8.50 14.13 -8.54
C ALA A 397 7.75 15.44 -8.89
N PRO A 398 7.51 16.33 -7.90
CA PRO A 398 6.57 17.45 -8.03
C PRO A 398 7.19 18.62 -8.79
N THR A 399 6.42 19.20 -9.71
CA THR A 399 6.76 20.48 -10.35
C THR A 399 6.32 21.64 -9.48
N ALA A 400 7.28 22.41 -8.98
CA ALA A 400 7.11 23.78 -8.53
C ALA A 400 7.41 24.71 -9.72
N ASP A 401 6.44 25.54 -10.11
CA ASP A 401 6.72 26.85 -10.68
C ASP A 401 5.72 27.86 -10.08
N ALA A 402 6.20 29.08 -9.88
CA ALA A 402 5.69 30.09 -8.98
C ALA A 402 5.02 31.27 -9.72
N ALA A 403 4.40 32.15 -8.91
CA ALA A 403 3.77 33.46 -9.19
C ALA A 403 2.25 33.41 -9.52
N ASP A 404 1.35 34.20 -8.91
CA ASP A 404 1.51 35.49 -8.23
C ASP A 404 0.41 35.75 -7.15
N ALA A 405 0.79 36.56 -6.16
CA ALA A 405 0.03 37.53 -5.32
C ALA A 405 -1.30 37.15 -4.59
N GLU A 406 -1.28 37.13 -3.25
CA GLU A 406 -1.80 38.25 -2.41
C GLU A 406 -1.46 38.05 -0.92
N VAL A 407 -1.04 39.13 -0.26
CA VAL A 407 -0.50 39.21 1.10
C VAL A 407 -1.56 39.80 2.03
N ALA A 408 -1.83 39.15 3.17
CA ALA A 408 -2.48 39.78 4.31
C ALA A 408 -1.77 39.35 5.61
N GLU A 409 -0.95 40.27 6.14
CA GLU A 409 -0.30 40.20 7.45
C GLU A 409 -1.33 40.17 8.58
N VAL A 410 -1.12 39.29 9.57
CA VAL A 410 -1.69 39.41 10.91
C VAL A 410 -0.55 39.72 11.88
N THR A 411 -0.48 40.98 12.31
CA THR A 411 0.32 41.45 13.45
C THR A 411 -0.27 40.99 14.78
N PRO A 412 0.54 40.72 15.82
CA PRO A 412 0.05 40.41 17.15
C PRO A 412 -0.31 41.70 17.90
N GLU A 413 -1.54 41.76 18.41
CA GLU A 413 -2.05 42.90 19.16
C GLU A 413 -1.62 42.88 20.63
N VAL A 414 -1.40 44.10 21.10
CA VAL A 414 -0.77 44.55 22.34
C VAL A 414 -1.73 44.50 23.53
N VAL A 415 -1.18 44.17 24.69
CA VAL A 415 -1.79 44.26 26.03
C VAL A 415 -2.29 45.68 26.34
N PRO A 416 -3.50 45.88 26.88
CA PRO A 416 -3.84 47.10 27.61
C PRO A 416 -3.83 46.89 29.12
N ASP A 417 -3.14 47.81 29.80
CA ASP A 417 -3.13 48.06 31.26
C ASP A 417 -4.50 48.64 31.73
N PRO A 418 -4.78 48.74 33.05
CA PRO A 418 -6.12 48.72 33.62
C PRO A 418 -6.86 50.07 33.65
N ALA A 419 -8.19 49.94 33.79
CA ALA A 419 -9.18 51.03 33.90
C ALA A 419 -9.15 51.78 35.26
N PRO A 420 -9.78 52.97 35.34
CA PRO A 420 -9.47 54.02 36.33
C PRO A 420 -10.34 54.00 37.60
N GLU A 421 -9.86 54.81 38.56
CA GLU A 421 -10.40 55.12 39.90
C GLU A 421 -11.90 55.47 39.95
N VAL A 422 -12.55 54.96 41.00
CA VAL A 422 -13.89 55.32 41.49
C VAL A 422 -13.79 56.57 42.38
N PRO A 423 -14.67 57.59 42.26
CA PRO A 423 -14.76 58.66 43.25
C PRO A 423 -15.73 58.28 44.38
N GLU A 424 -15.32 58.52 45.63
CA GLU A 424 -16.20 58.55 46.81
C GLU A 424 -17.30 59.62 46.68
N PRO A 425 -18.47 59.41 47.29
CA PRO A 425 -19.33 60.51 47.71
C PRO A 425 -19.18 60.71 49.22
N GLY A 426 -18.51 61.79 49.61
CA GLY A 426 -18.62 62.34 50.97
C GLY A 426 -19.86 63.22 51.11
N ARG A 427 -20.81 62.79 51.95
CA ARG A 427 -21.49 63.63 52.95
C ARG A 427 -22.25 62.78 53.97
#